data_AF-R0HBD2-F1
#
_entry.id   AF-R0HBD2-F1
#
_cell.length_a   1.000
_cell.length_b   1.000
_cell.length_c   1.000
_cell.angle_alpha   90.00
_cell.angle_beta   90.00
_cell.angle_gamma   90.00
#
_symmetry.space_group_name_H-M   'P 1'
#
loop_
_entity.id
_entity.type
_entity.pdbx_description
1 polymer ?
#
loop_
_entity_poly.entity_id
_entity_poly.type
_entity_poly.pdbx_seq_one_letter_code
_entity_poly.pdbx_strand_id
1 'polypeptide(L)'
;MESLDTNFPVRHRKVSFESKGNKTEIVICSYEDHILVIATQIGAMGTILHARKEEGMSVEPTFSVSVIFGKRDEPMLTATARRLIEHISSSVPSKPLVLSLGLKDHSSETLKDIVATVIENRIW
;
A
#
# COMPACT_ATOMS: atom_id res chain seq x y z
N MET A 1 20.64 5.62 9.80
CA MET A 1 21.59 5.02 8.85
C MET A 1 20.82 3.97 8.08
N GLU A 2 20.35 4.31 6.88
CA GLU A 2 19.56 3.40 6.05
C GLU A 2 20.47 2.32 5.48
N SER A 3 20.35 1.08 5.97
CA SER A 3 20.92 -0.08 5.27
C SER A 3 19.97 -0.42 4.12
N LEU A 4 20.17 0.22 2.97
CA LEU A 4 19.70 -0.35 1.72
C LEU A 4 20.44 -1.68 1.56
N ASP A 5 19.76 -2.81 1.76
CA ASP A 5 20.31 -4.14 1.46
C ASP A 5 20.75 -4.12 -0.01
N THR A 6 22.06 -3.99 -0.24
CA THR A 6 22.66 -3.79 -1.58
C THR A 6 22.48 -4.99 -2.51
N ASN A 7 21.86 -6.07 -2.03
CA ASN A 7 21.71 -7.33 -2.76
C ASN A 7 20.28 -7.58 -3.27
N PHE A 8 19.29 -6.73 -2.93
CA PHE A 8 17.94 -6.87 -3.47
C PHE A 8 17.79 -6.01 -4.73
N PRO A 9 17.35 -6.58 -5.87
CA PRO A 9 17.39 -5.91 -7.17
C PRO A 9 16.41 -4.74 -7.31
N VAL A 10 15.54 -4.52 -6.33
CA VAL A 10 14.49 -3.50 -6.37
C VAL A 10 14.67 -2.54 -5.19
N ARG A 11 14.50 -1.24 -5.44
CA ARG A 11 14.50 -0.25 -4.35
C ARG A 11 13.35 -0.58 -3.41
N HIS A 12 13.68 -0.85 -2.15
CA HIS A 12 12.71 -1.23 -1.15
C HIS A 12 13.01 -0.61 0.21
N ARG A 13 11.99 -0.52 1.05
CA ARG A 13 12.09 -0.10 2.44
C ARG A 13 11.22 -0.98 3.30
N LYS A 14 11.76 -1.42 4.45
CA LYS A 14 11.07 -2.21 5.46
C LYS A 14 10.94 -1.36 6.71
N VAL A 15 9.73 -1.26 7.25
CA VAL A 15 9.45 -0.58 8.51
C VAL A 15 8.44 -1.40 9.29
N SER A 16 8.38 -1.19 10.59
CA SER A 16 7.34 -1.78 11.43
C SER A 16 6.90 -0.80 12.47
N PHE A 17 5.64 -0.86 12.84
CA PHE A 17 5.09 -0.13 13.98
C PHE A 17 4.19 -1.06 14.79
N GLU A 18 3.93 -0.69 16.02
CA GLU A 18 3.01 -1.41 16.91
C GLU A 18 1.82 -0.52 17.22
N SER A 19 0.61 -1.04 17.01
CA SER A 19 -0.63 -0.35 17.34
C SER A 19 -1.58 -1.35 18.01
N LYS A 20 -2.14 -0.97 19.16
CA LYS A 20 -3.03 -1.80 19.99
C LYS A 20 -2.50 -3.21 20.29
N GLY A 21 -1.18 -3.35 20.48
CA GLY A 21 -0.52 -4.63 20.73
C GLY A 21 -0.38 -5.54 19.50
N ASN A 22 -0.73 -5.07 18.31
CA ASN A 22 -0.47 -5.75 17.05
C ASN A 22 0.74 -5.10 16.36
N LYS A 23 1.86 -5.82 16.27
CA LYS A 23 2.98 -5.43 15.42
C LYS A 23 2.57 -5.56 13.95
N THR A 24 2.68 -4.48 13.21
CA THR A 24 2.44 -4.43 11.77
C THR A 24 3.77 -4.21 11.05
N GLU A 25 4.12 -5.14 10.17
CA GLU A 25 5.30 -5.06 9.32
C GLU A 25 4.90 -4.55 7.95
N ILE A 26 5.61 -3.51 7.47
CA ILE A 26 5.38 -2.88 6.17
C ILE A 26 6.63 -3.05 5.31
N VAL A 27 6.41 -3.48 4.08
CA VAL A 27 7.42 -3.50 3.02
C VAL A 27 6.90 -2.68 1.85
N ILE A 28 7.69 -1.70 1.42
CA ILE A 28 7.42 -0.88 0.24
C ILE A 28 8.48 -1.22 -0.79
N CYS A 29 8.08 -1.62 -2.00
CA CYS A 29 8.97 -1.86 -3.13
C CYS A 29 8.56 -0.94 -4.29
N SER A 30 9.55 -0.28 -4.88
CA SER A 30 9.36 0.59 -6.05
C SER A 30 9.90 -0.15 -7.28
N TYR A 31 9.00 -0.82 -8.01
CA TYR A 31 9.32 -1.42 -9.29
C TYR A 31 9.26 -0.36 -10.40
N GLU A 32 9.70 -0.73 -11.59
CA GLU A 32 9.64 0.15 -12.76
C GLU A 32 8.19 0.49 -13.12
N ASP A 33 7.32 -0.52 -13.14
CA ASP A 33 5.94 -0.45 -13.61
C ASP A 33 4.90 -0.26 -12.50
N HIS A 34 5.21 -0.54 -11.24
CA HIS A 34 4.26 -0.39 -10.12
C HIS A 34 4.95 -0.14 -8.78
N ILE A 35 4.15 0.31 -7.80
CA ILE A 35 4.53 0.31 -6.38
C ILE A 35 3.87 -0.88 -5.70
N LEU A 36 4.64 -1.68 -4.98
CA LEU A 36 4.13 -2.76 -4.14
C LEU A 36 4.22 -2.33 -2.67
N VAL A 37 3.12 -2.43 -1.95
CA VAL A 37 3.05 -2.24 -0.50
C VAL A 37 2.50 -3.51 0.12
N ILE A 38 3.23 -4.09 1.06
CA ILE A 38 2.78 -5.22 1.87
C ILE A 38 2.68 -4.70 3.30
N ALA A 39 1.52 -4.84 3.94
CA ALA A 39 1.34 -4.60 5.37
C ALA A 39 0.74 -5.85 6.03
N THR A 40 1.46 -6.45 6.97
CA THR A 40 1.04 -7.71 7.59
C THR A 40 1.26 -7.74 9.11
N GLN A 41 0.29 -8.33 9.81
CA GLN A 41 0.30 -8.63 11.24
C GLN A 41 0.30 -10.16 11.49
N ILE A 42 0.05 -10.95 10.44
CA ILE A 42 -0.10 -12.40 10.52
C ILE A 42 1.04 -13.17 9.81
N GLY A 43 1.99 -12.45 9.19
CA GLY A 43 3.07 -13.07 8.42
C GLY A 43 2.60 -13.65 7.07
N ALA A 44 1.41 -13.28 6.60
CA ALA A 44 0.84 -13.69 5.31
C ALA A 44 0.34 -12.47 4.52
N MET A 45 0.10 -12.65 3.22
CA MET A 45 -0.29 -11.57 2.31
C MET A 45 -1.74 -11.07 2.49
N GLY A 46 -2.62 -11.91 3.03
CA GLY A 46 -4.04 -11.57 3.23
C GLY A 46 -4.75 -11.16 1.94
N THR A 47 -5.42 -9.99 1.95
CA THR A 47 -6.16 -9.45 0.80
C THR A 47 -5.23 -8.61 -0.08
N ILE A 48 -5.24 -8.86 -1.39
CA ILE A 48 -4.43 -8.13 -2.38
C ILE A 48 -5.34 -7.27 -3.24
N LEU A 49 -5.06 -5.97 -3.28
CA LEU A 49 -5.78 -4.97 -4.05
C LEU A 49 -4.86 -4.37 -5.12
N HIS A 50 -5.39 -4.19 -6.32
CA HIS A 50 -4.80 -3.37 -7.36
C HIS A 50 -5.50 -2.02 -7.38
N ALA A 51 -4.75 -0.93 -7.35
CA ALA A 51 -5.29 0.41 -7.45
C ALA A 51 -4.53 1.21 -8.51
N ARG A 52 -5.25 1.93 -9.37
CA ARG A 52 -4.61 2.72 -10.43
C ARG A 52 -5.37 4.02 -10.68
N LYS A 53 -4.66 5.00 -11.21
CA LYS A 53 -5.28 6.16 -11.84
C LYS A 53 -5.90 5.71 -13.17
N GLU A 54 -7.16 6.05 -13.41
CA GLU A 54 -7.80 5.80 -14.70
C GLU A 54 -7.33 6.86 -15.72
N GLU A 55 -7.03 6.39 -16.93
CA GLU A 55 -6.72 7.24 -18.05
C GLU A 55 -8.04 7.68 -18.71
N GLY A 56 -8.36 8.96 -18.61
CA GLY A 56 -9.61 9.52 -19.14
C GLY A 56 -9.52 11.03 -19.32
N MET A 57 -10.45 11.59 -20.09
CA MET A 57 -10.52 13.02 -20.44
C MET A 57 -11.13 13.88 -19.32
N SER A 58 -11.36 13.31 -18.13
CA SER A 58 -11.95 14.02 -17.00
C SER A 58 -11.00 15.08 -16.45
N VAL A 59 -11.55 16.25 -16.12
CA VAL A 59 -10.80 17.35 -15.47
C VAL A 59 -10.27 16.90 -14.10
N GLU A 60 -11.01 16.04 -13.40
CA GLU A 60 -10.60 15.48 -12.12
C GLU A 60 -10.06 14.04 -12.27
N PRO A 61 -8.93 13.71 -11.60
CA PRO A 61 -8.35 12.38 -11.67
C PRO A 61 -9.28 11.35 -11.03
N THR A 62 -9.60 10.30 -11.78
CA THR A 62 -10.40 9.18 -11.28
C THR A 62 -9.49 8.01 -10.92
N PHE A 63 -9.81 7.29 -9.85
CA PHE A 63 -9.04 6.15 -9.37
C PHE A 63 -9.94 4.92 -9.27
N SER A 64 -9.44 3.78 -9.74
CA SER A 64 -10.09 2.48 -9.56
C SER A 64 -9.31 1.63 -8.57
N VAL A 65 -10.05 0.77 -7.88
CA VAL A 65 -9.50 -0.23 -6.96
C VAL A 65 -10.21 -1.54 -7.24
N SER A 66 -9.44 -2.62 -7.40
CA SER A 66 -9.94 -3.97 -7.66
C SER A 66 -9.27 -4.95 -6.71
N VAL A 67 -10.07 -5.76 -6.00
CA VAL A 67 -9.54 -6.85 -5.18
C VAL A 67 -9.14 -8.01 -6.09
N ILE A 68 -7.84 -8.31 -6.16
CA ILE A 68 -7.29 -9.40 -6.97
C ILE A 68 -7.45 -10.74 -6.22
N PHE A 69 -7.18 -10.72 -4.92
CA PHE A 69 -7.16 -11.91 -4.07
C PHE A 69 -7.64 -11.60 -2.66
N GLY A 70 -8.26 -12.57 -1.99
CA GLY A 70 -8.80 -12.41 -0.63
C GLY A 70 -10.26 -11.96 -0.58
N LYS A 71 -10.66 -11.34 0.52
CA LYS A 71 -12.05 -10.95 0.77
C LYS A 71 -12.41 -9.71 -0.05
N ARG A 72 -13.57 -9.74 -0.71
CA ARG A 72 -14.04 -8.65 -1.59
C ARG A 72 -14.96 -7.64 -0.89
N ASP A 73 -15.59 -8.04 0.20
CA ASP A 73 -16.62 -7.24 0.88
C ASP A 73 -16.07 -6.45 2.09
N GLU A 74 -14.85 -5.91 1.95
CA GLU A 74 -14.22 -5.08 2.98
C GLU A 74 -13.98 -3.66 2.46
N PRO A 75 -14.99 -2.77 2.51
CA PRO A 75 -14.94 -1.43 1.90
C PRO A 75 -13.83 -0.55 2.48
N MET A 76 -13.45 -0.78 3.74
CA MET A 76 -12.36 -0.07 4.39
C MET A 76 -11.01 -0.35 3.73
N LEU A 77 -10.74 -1.59 3.29
CA LEU A 77 -9.49 -1.92 2.59
C LEU A 77 -9.43 -1.24 1.23
N THR A 78 -10.56 -1.22 0.53
CA THR A 78 -10.71 -0.52 -0.74
C THR A 78 -10.50 0.99 -0.58
N ALA A 79 -11.04 1.59 0.48
CA ALA A 79 -10.82 3.00 0.80
C ALA A 79 -9.34 3.30 1.14
N THR A 80 -8.67 2.42 1.86
CA THR A 80 -7.23 2.52 2.16
C THR A 80 -6.39 2.45 0.90
N ALA A 81 -6.65 1.48 0.01
CA ALA A 81 -5.97 1.38 -1.28
C ALA A 81 -6.20 2.63 -2.14
N ARG A 82 -7.45 3.12 -2.18
CA ARG A 82 -7.80 4.36 -2.89
C ARG A 82 -7.01 5.55 -2.37
N ARG A 83 -6.93 5.71 -1.05
CA ARG A 83 -6.20 6.81 -0.42
C ARG A 83 -4.71 6.78 -0.74
N LEU A 84 -4.11 5.59 -0.77
CA LEU A 84 -2.71 5.41 -1.13
C LEU A 84 -2.44 5.71 -2.61
N ILE A 85 -3.26 5.22 -3.54
CA ILE A 85 -3.04 5.49 -4.97
C ILE A 85 -3.23 6.98 -5.31
N GLU A 86 -4.18 7.67 -4.66
CA GLU A 86 -4.34 9.12 -4.79
C GLU A 86 -3.04 9.84 -4.42
N HIS A 87 -2.41 9.44 -3.30
CA HIS A 87 -1.15 10.03 -2.86
C HIS A 87 0.02 9.66 -3.76
N ILE A 88 0.17 8.38 -4.13
CA ILE A 88 1.24 7.90 -5.03
C ILE A 88 1.16 8.62 -6.37
N SER A 89 -0.04 8.75 -6.94
CA SER A 89 -0.25 9.36 -8.26
C SER A 89 0.02 10.86 -8.29
N SER A 90 0.07 11.53 -7.13
CA SER A 90 0.52 12.93 -7.04
C SER A 90 2.03 13.08 -7.32
N SER A 91 2.81 12.03 -7.08
CA SER A 91 4.27 12.02 -7.27
C SER A 91 4.69 11.22 -8.51
N VAL A 92 4.07 10.06 -8.73
CA VAL A 92 4.37 9.14 -9.85
C VAL A 92 3.05 8.68 -10.53
N PRO A 93 2.41 9.55 -11.34
CA PRO A 93 1.06 9.32 -11.86
C PRO A 93 0.90 8.09 -12.77
N SER A 94 1.99 7.57 -13.34
CA SER A 94 1.98 6.40 -14.23
C SER A 94 2.06 5.07 -13.47
N LYS A 95 2.39 5.07 -12.17
CA LYS A 95 2.62 3.84 -11.42
C LYS A 95 1.37 3.40 -10.65
N PRO A 96 0.73 2.29 -11.00
CA PRO A 96 -0.28 1.67 -10.16
C PRO A 96 0.30 1.18 -8.82
N LEU A 97 -0.61 0.91 -7.89
CA LEU A 97 -0.34 0.33 -6.58
C LEU A 97 -0.85 -1.11 -6.53
N VAL A 98 0.00 -2.02 -6.09
CA VAL A 98 -0.38 -3.35 -5.58
C VAL A 98 -0.27 -3.30 -4.06
N LEU A 99 -1.39 -3.46 -3.36
CA LEU A 99 -1.46 -3.41 -1.90
C LEU A 99 -1.85 -4.78 -1.35
N SER A 100 -1.04 -5.33 -0.46
CA SER A 100 -1.30 -6.59 0.26
C SER A 100 -1.52 -6.28 1.74
N LEU A 101 -2.67 -6.69 2.28
CA LEU A 101 -3.08 -6.45 3.67
C LEU A 101 -3.38 -7.78 4.37
N GLY A 102 -2.46 -8.21 5.23
CA GLY A 102 -2.61 -9.38 6.10
C GLY A 102 -2.84 -8.97 7.54
N LEU A 103 -4.00 -8.41 7.87
CA LEU A 103 -4.28 -7.83 9.18
C LEU A 103 -5.15 -8.76 10.04
N LYS A 104 -4.95 -8.71 11.37
CA LYS A 104 -5.87 -9.32 12.36
C LYS A 104 -7.01 -8.36 12.69
N ASP A 105 -6.68 -7.07 12.79
CA ASP A 105 -7.60 -5.98 13.06
C ASP A 105 -7.74 -5.06 11.84
N HIS A 106 -8.98 -4.91 11.35
CA HIS A 106 -9.32 -4.03 10.23
C HIS A 106 -9.90 -2.69 10.70
N SER A 107 -9.61 -2.27 11.93
CA SER A 107 -10.09 -0.99 12.44
C SER A 107 -9.58 0.19 11.61
N SER A 108 -10.37 1.27 11.57
CA SER A 108 -10.05 2.47 10.81
C SER A 108 -8.78 3.17 11.29
N GLU A 109 -8.41 2.99 12.56
CA GLU A 109 -7.18 3.52 13.16
C GLU A 109 -5.96 2.79 12.60
N THR A 110 -5.92 1.46 12.67
CA THR A 110 -4.85 0.64 12.09
C THR A 110 -4.63 0.96 10.61
N LEU A 111 -5.72 1.09 9.86
CA LEU A 111 -5.64 1.44 8.43
C LEU A 111 -5.10 2.85 8.18
N LYS A 112 -5.44 3.83 9.03
CA LYS A 112 -4.86 5.19 8.95
C LYS A 112 -3.38 5.19 9.29
N ASP A 113 -2.97 4.43 10.31
CA ASP A 113 -1.57 4.29 10.71
C ASP A 113 -0.74 3.68 9.59
N ILE A 114 -1.28 2.65 8.90
CA ILE A 114 -0.64 2.06 7.70
C ILE A 114 -0.46 3.13 6.62
N VAL A 115 -1.50 3.89 6.30
CA VAL A 115 -1.42 4.95 5.27
C VAL A 115 -0.36 5.99 5.64
N ALA A 116 -0.39 6.48 6.88
CA ALA A 116 0.57 7.47 7.36
C ALA A 116 2.01 6.95 7.28
N THR A 117 2.23 5.72 7.77
CA THR A 117 3.55 5.08 7.78
C THR A 117 4.09 4.89 6.35
N VAL A 118 3.24 4.45 5.42
CA VAL A 118 3.62 4.27 4.01
C VAL A 118 4.00 5.59 3.35
N ILE A 119 3.24 6.66 3.62
CA ILE A 119 3.49 7.99 3.06
C ILE A 119 4.78 8.60 3.62
N GLU A 120 5.00 8.51 4.93
CA GLU A 120 6.22 9.00 5.58
C GLU A 120 7.46 8.26 5.07
N ASN A 121 7.32 6.96 4.80
CA ASN A 121 8.39 6.09 4.35
C ASN A 121 8.40 5.87 2.83
N ARG A 122 7.81 6.76 2.05
CA ARG A 122 7.78 6.65 0.58
C ARG A 122 9.19 6.56 -0.01
N ILE A 123 9.31 5.77 -1.09
CA ILE A 123 10.56 5.52 -1.82
C ILE A 123 10.40 5.72 -3.34
N TRP A 124 9.29 6.32 -3.75
CA TRP A 124 9.05 6.82 -5.10
C TRP A 124 9.27 8.32 -5.15
#